data_AF-X1AEF5-F1
#
_entry.id   AF-X1AEF5-F1
#
_cell.length_a   1.000
_cell.length_b   1.000
_cell.length_c   1.000
_cell.angle_alpha   90.00
_cell.angle_beta   90.00
_cell.angle_gamma   90.00
#
_symmetry.space_group_name_H-M   'P 1'
#
loop_
_entity.id
_entity.type
_entity.pdbx_description
1 polymer ?
#
loop_
_entity_poly.entity_id
_entity_poly.type
_entity_poly.pdbx_seq_one_letter_code
_entity_poly.pdbx_strand_id
1 'polypeptide(L)' 'MRYAETGFQLEVDLSKGSIDKVETDPRDTALYLGGLGMNTKLLFDRVPPGT' A
#
# COMPACT_ATOMS: atom_id res chain seq x y z
N MET A 1 8.74 15.03 4.89
CA MET A 1 8.44 15.49 3.51
C MET A 1 8.99 14.46 2.56
N ARG A 2 8.20 14.00 1.58
CA ARG A 2 8.63 13.01 0.56
C ARG A 2 8.68 13.67 -0.81
N TYR A 3 9.47 13.11 -1.72
CA TYR A 3 9.63 13.59 -3.09
C TYR A 3 9.18 12.50 -4.06
N ALA A 4 8.60 12.91 -5.20
CA ALA A 4 7.95 12.06 -6.21
C ALA A 4 6.70 11.30 -5.74
N GLU A 5 6.74 10.62 -4.59
CA GLU A 5 5.57 10.00 -3.97
C GLU A 5 4.85 10.94 -2.99
N THR A 6 3.53 10.76 -2.86
CA THR A 6 2.71 11.51 -1.88
C THR A 6 2.89 11.00 -0.45
N GLY A 7 3.34 9.75 -0.28
CA GLY A 7 3.53 9.09 1.02
C GLY A 7 2.24 8.54 1.66
N PHE A 8 1.13 8.49 0.91
CA PHE A 8 -0.15 8.00 1.42
C PHE A 8 -0.86 7.09 0.41
N GLN A 9 -1.65 6.16 0.93
CA GLN A 9 -2.63 5.37 0.18
C GLN A 9 -4.03 5.51 0.79
N LEU A 10 -5.06 5.20 0.01
CA LEU A 10 -6.43 5.08 0.49
C LEU A 10 -6.73 3.60 0.73
N GLU A 11 -7.07 3.25 1.96
CA GLU A 11 -7.61 1.94 2.30
C GLU A 11 -9.14 2.05 2.38
N VAL A 12 -9.83 1.29 1.54
CA VAL A 12 -11.29 1.35 1.40
C VAL A 12 -11.88 -0.02 1.71
N ASP A 13 -12.70 -0.10 2.76
CA ASP A 13 -13.47 -1.30 3.09
C ASP A 13 -14.88 -1.14 2.49
N LEU A 14 -15.16 -1.85 1.40
CA LEU A 14 -16.45 -1.78 0.72
C LEU A 14 -17.59 -2.43 1.52
N SER A 15 -17.30 -3.28 2.50
CA SER A 15 -18.33 -3.91 3.34
C SER A 15 -18.82 -2.97 4.44
N LYS A 16 -17.93 -2.14 4.97
CA LYS A 16 -18.25 -1.15 6.01
C LYS A 16 -18.48 0.27 5.47
N GLY A 17 -18.02 0.54 4.25
CA GLY A 17 -18.02 1.87 3.65
C GLY A 17 -16.99 2.82 4.26
N SER A 18 -15.98 2.33 4.99
CA SER A 18 -14.93 3.18 5.56
C SER A 18 -13.87 3.53 4.52
N ILE A 19 -13.31 4.73 4.64
CA ILE A 19 -12.25 5.26 3.78
C ILE A 19 -11.19 5.86 4.67
N ASP A 20 -10.02 5.24 4.69
CA ASP A 20 -8.90 5.60 5.55
C ASP A 20 -7.72 6.06 4.71
N LYS A 21 -7.18 7.26 5.01
CA LYS A 21 -5.93 7.75 4.43
C LYS A 21 -4.77 7.30 5.30
N VAL A 22 -3.96 6.36 4.81
CA VAL A 22 -2.91 5.69 5.58
C VAL A 22 -1.53 6.10 5.04
N GLU A 23 -0.60 6.46 5.93
CA GLU A 23 0.79 6.75 5.57
C GLU A 23 1.52 5.46 5.15
N THR A 24 2.29 5.50 4.06
CA THR A 24 3.10 4.35 3.60
C THR A 24 4.43 4.27 4.33
N ASP A 25 5.11 3.13 4.39
CA ASP A 25 6.47 3.08 4.95
C ASP A 25 7.48 3.64 3.92
N PRO A 26 8.29 4.68 4.24
CA PRO A 26 9.28 5.20 3.28
C PRO A 26 10.38 4.18 2.92
N ARG A 27 10.56 3.13 3.72
CA ARG A 27 11.48 2.02 3.38
C ARG A 27 10.97 1.19 2.22
N ASP A 28 9.66 1.03 2.08
CA ASP A 28 9.07 0.28 0.96
C ASP A 28 9.38 0.97 -0.37
N THR A 29 9.43 2.31 -0.41
CA THR A 29 9.86 3.07 -1.59
C THR A 29 11.31 2.79 -1.94
N ALA A 30 12.21 2.68 -0.95
CA ALA A 30 13.61 2.36 -1.20
C ALA A 30 13.81 0.91 -1.69
N LEU A 31 12.96 -0.02 -1.26
CA LEU A 31 13.05 -1.45 -1.61
C LEU A 31 12.32 -1.79 -2.91
N TYR A 32 11.20 -1.13 -3.19
CA TYR A 32 10.26 -1.53 -4.22
C TYR A 32 9.87 -0.40 -5.19
N LEU A 33 10.45 0.80 -5.02
CA LEU A 33 10.23 2.03 -5.79
C LEU A 33 8.81 2.60 -5.71
N GLY A 34 7.79 1.81 -6.08
CA GLY A 34 6.40 2.22 -6.23
C GLY A 34 5.69 1.39 -7.29
N GLY A 35 4.48 1.80 -7.67
CA GLY A 35 3.71 1.16 -8.74
C GLY A 35 3.60 -0.37 -8.55
N LEU A 36 4.05 -1.13 -9.55
CA LEU A 36 3.99 -2.60 -9.51
C LEU A 36 4.72 -3.20 -8.30
N GLY A 37 5.91 -2.68 -7.93
CA GLY A 37 6.68 -3.23 -6.81
C GLY A 37 5.93 -3.12 -5.48
N MET A 38 5.35 -1.94 -5.21
CA MET A 38 4.52 -1.71 -4.02
C MET A 38 3.24 -2.54 -4.04
N ASN A 39 2.58 -2.63 -5.20
CA ASN A 39 1.37 -3.44 -5.35
C ASN A 39 1.64 -4.92 -5.06
N THR A 40 2.74 -5.48 -5.57
CA THR A 40 3.12 -6.88 -5.32
C THR A 40 3.41 -7.13 -3.84
N LYS A 41 4.11 -6.21 -3.16
CA LYS A 41 4.35 -6.31 -1.71
C LYS A 41 3.05 -6.33 -0.92
N LEU A 42 2.12 -5.42 -1.21
CA LEU A 42 0.81 -5.37 -0.55
C LEU A 42 0.01 -6.67 -0.74
N LEU A 43 0.01 -7.22 -1.96
CA LEU A 43 -0.67 -8.49 -2.24
C LEU A 43 0.00 -9.66 -1.50
N PHE A 44 1.33 -9.73 -1.53
CA PHE A 44 2.07 -10.79 -0.85
C PHE A 44 1.80 -10.82 0.67
N ASP A 45 1.76 -9.65 1.31
CA ASP A 45 1.55 -9.55 2.76
C ASP A 45 0.10 -9.82 3.18
N ARG A 46 -0.88 -9.43 2.35
CA ARG A 46 -2.31 -9.37 2.74
C ARG A 46 -3.20 -10.42 2.09
N VAL A 47 -2.73 -11.08 1.02
CA VAL A 47 -3.52 -12.08 0.27
C VAL A 47 -2.80 -13.43 0.32
N PRO A 48 -3.15 -14.32 1.26
CA PRO A 48 -2.57 -15.65 1.32
C PRO A 48 -3.05 -16.52 0.14
N PRO A 49 -2.32 -17.59 -0.22
CA PRO A 49 -2.64 -18.46 -1.37
C PRO A 49 -3.95 -19.27 -1.27
N GLY A 50 -4.76 -19.10 -0.22
CA GLY A 50 -6.00 -19.85 -0.01
C GLY A 50 -5.77 -21.31 0.42
N THR A 51 -6.87 -22.03 0.63
CA THR A 51 -6.96 -23.50 0.85
C THR A 51 -7.92 -24.10 -0.15
#